data_AF-A0A7J3II96-F1
#
_entry.id   AF-A0A7J3II96-F1
#
_cell.length_a   1.000
_cell.length_b   1.000
_cell.length_c   1.000
_cell.angle_alpha   90.00
_cell.angle_beta   90.00
_cell.angle_gamma   90.00
#
_symmetry.space_group_name_H-M   'P 1'
#
loop_
_entity.id
_entity.type
_entity.pdbx_description
1 polymer ?
#
loop_
_entity_poly.entity_id
_entity_poly.type
_entity_poly.pdbx_seq_one_letter_code
_entity_poly.pdbx_strand_id
1 'polypeptide(L)' 'MKVLVEADAQKIALEFLKKRKKTEKIDISAIEQRDGCWIVRGTCPIDLEGHPWAERFEVVIDAKGRIKSTDFWLL' A
#
# COMPACT_ATOMS: atom_id res chain seq x y z
N MET A 1 -24.45 -4.68 3.15
CA MET A 1 -23.11 -4.72 2.55
C MET A 1 -22.22 -3.80 3.37
N LYS A 2 -21.09 -4.29 3.91
CA LYS A 2 -20.14 -3.43 4.64
C LYS A 2 -19.41 -2.58 3.60
N VAL A 3 -19.66 -1.27 3.62
CA VAL A 3 -18.91 -0.33 2.78
C VAL A 3 -17.49 -0.27 3.34
N LEU A 4 -16.51 -0.52 2.48
CA LEU A 4 -15.10 -0.46 2.87
C LEU A 4 -14.72 1.00 3.07
N VAL A 5 -14.38 1.36 4.31
CA VAL A 5 -13.97 2.72 4.69
C VAL A 5 -12.46 2.86 4.55
N GLU A 6 -11.97 4.11 4.53
CA GLU A 6 -10.54 4.44 4.40
C GLU A 6 -9.65 3.62 5.35
N ALA A 7 -10.04 3.50 6.62
CA ALA A 7 -9.30 2.76 7.62
C ALA A 7 -9.18 1.24 7.31
N ASP A 8 -10.20 0.64 6.70
CA ASP A 8 -10.13 -0.76 6.25
C ASP A 8 -9.14 -0.88 5.06
N ALA A 9 -9.16 0.07 4.12
CA ALA A 9 -8.24 0.09 2.98
C ALA A 9 -6.78 0.26 3.43
N GLN A 10 -6.55 1.18 4.37
CA GLN A 10 -5.26 1.38 5.00
C GLN A 10 -4.75 0.10 5.64
N LYS A 11 -5.58 -0.57 6.44
CA LYS A 11 -5.22 -1.82 7.11
C LYS A 11 -4.88 -2.93 6.11
N ILE A 12 -5.69 -3.09 5.06
CA ILE A 12 -5.46 -4.10 4.01
C ILE A 12 -4.13 -3.83 3.30
N ALA A 13 -3.86 -2.57 2.91
CA ALA A 13 -2.61 -2.20 2.26
C ALA A 13 -1.40 -2.46 3.17
N LEU A 14 -1.46 -2.05 4.45
CA LEU A 14 -0.39 -2.26 5.42
C LEU A 14 -0.07 -3.75 5.59
N GLU A 15 -1.08 -4.58 5.85
CA GLU A 15 -0.88 -6.02 6.07
C GLU A 15 -0.27 -6.69 4.83
N PHE A 16 -0.74 -6.30 3.64
CA PHE A 16 -0.17 -6.79 2.39
C PHE A 16 1.28 -6.36 2.21
N LEU A 17 1.59 -5.07 2.40
CA LEU A 17 2.92 -4.52 2.20
C LEU A 17 3.92 -5.09 3.21
N LYS A 18 3.54 -5.20 4.49
CA LYS A 18 4.38 -5.83 5.52
C LYS A 18 4.78 -7.25 5.13
N LYS A 19 3.82 -8.04 4.64
CA LYS A 19 4.07 -9.42 4.20
C LYS A 19 4.91 -9.47 2.91
N ARG A 20 4.65 -8.58 1.96
CA ARG A 20 5.31 -8.53 0.64
C ARG A 20 6.75 -8.04 0.73
N LYS A 21 7.00 -6.97 1.49
CA LYS A 21 8.29 -6.28 1.61
C LYS A 21 9.10 -6.71 2.83
N LYS A 22 8.53 -7.53 3.72
CA LYS A 22 9.17 -8.00 4.97
C LYS A 22 9.68 -6.85 5.84
N THR A 23 8.94 -5.74 5.85
CA THR A 23 9.26 -4.55 6.65
C THR A 23 8.03 -4.08 7.39
N GLU A 24 8.20 -3.67 8.64
CA GLU A 24 7.13 -3.05 9.43
C GLU A 24 7.06 -1.53 9.24
N LYS A 25 8.10 -0.95 8.65
CA LYS A 25 8.20 0.48 8.40
C LYS A 25 7.50 0.79 7.08
N ILE A 26 6.21 1.06 7.13
CA ILE A 26 5.45 1.52 5.95
C ILE A 26 4.95 2.91 6.27
N ASP A 27 5.32 3.89 5.44
CA ASP A 27 4.83 5.26 5.54
C ASP A 27 3.76 5.47 4.46
N ILE A 28 2.57 5.90 4.87
CA ILE A 28 1.45 6.14 3.96
C ILE A 28 1.35 7.65 3.74
N SER A 29 1.49 8.07 2.49
CA SER A 29 1.45 9.48 2.12
C SER A 29 0.08 9.94 1.65
N ALA A 30 -0.72 9.04 1.05
CA ALA A 30 -2.06 9.37 0.60
C ALA A 30 -2.96 8.13 0.53
N ILE A 31 -4.25 8.35 0.82
CA ILE A 31 -5.32 7.39 0.59
C ILE A 31 -6.43 8.12 -0.16
N GLU A 32 -6.77 7.64 -1.36
CA GLU A 32 -7.78 8.25 -2.21
C GLU A 32 -8.82 7.20 -2.62
N GLN A 33 -10.08 7.59 -2.79
CA GLN A 33 -11.09 6.73 -3.40
C GLN A 33 -11.35 7.20 -4.84
N ARG A 34 -11.17 6.32 -5.82
CA ARG A 34 -11.47 6.57 -7.24
C ARG A 34 -12.18 5.38 -7.86
N ASP A 35 -13.25 5.65 -8.61
CA ASP A 35 -14.02 4.63 -9.33
C ASP A 35 -14.46 3.42 -8.47
N GLY A 36 -14.82 3.68 -7.20
CA GLY A 36 -15.21 2.64 -6.24
C GLY A 36 -14.04 1.75 -5.76
N CYS A 37 -12.81 2.12 -6.07
CA CYS A 37 -11.59 1.51 -5.55
C CYS A 37 -10.86 2.49 -4.62
N TRP A 38 -10.10 1.96 -3.68
CA TRP A 38 -9.20 2.70 -2.82
C TRP A 38 -7.78 2.61 -3.37
N ILE A 39 -7.11 3.74 -3.47
CA ILE A 39 -5.74 3.87 -3.93
C ILE A 39 -4.92 4.31 -2.73
N VAL A 40 -4.03 3.44 -2.24
CA VAL A 40 -3.15 3.72 -1.11
C VAL A 40 -1.74 3.92 -1.64
N ARG A 41 -1.15 5.08 -1.34
CA ARG A 41 0.20 5.47 -1.77
C ARG A 41 1.08 5.74 -0.58
N GLY A 42 2.36 5.48 -0.75
CA GLY A 42 3.32 5.70 0.32
C GLY A 42 4.72 5.32 -0.07
N THR A 43 5.56 5.22 0.94
CA THR A 43 6.94 4.75 0.81
C THR A 43 7.23 3.64 1.82
N CYS A 44 8.07 2.71 1.43
CA CYS A 44 8.62 1.71 2.33
C CYS A 44 10.14 1.66 2.16
N PRO A 45 10.90 1.48 3.26
CA PRO A 45 12.31 1.24 3.15
C PRO A 45 12.53 -0.15 2.57
N ILE A 46 13.49 -0.23 1.66
CA ILE A 46 14.01 -1.48 1.13
C ILE A 46 15.51 -1.50 1.39
N ASP A 47 16.05 -2.70 1.53
CA ASP A 47 17.49 -2.90 1.52
C ASP A 47 17.90 -3.34 0.11
N LEU A 48 18.73 -2.53 -0.54
CA LEU A 48 19.36 -2.89 -1.80
C LEU A 48 20.86 -2.94 -1.55
N GLU A 49 21.43 -4.14 -1.68
CA GLU A 49 22.88 -4.38 -1.55
C GLU A 49 23.48 -3.90 -0.20
N GLY A 50 22.70 -3.96 0.88
CA GLY A 50 23.13 -3.50 2.21
C GLY A 50 23.00 -1.99 2.43
N HIS A 51 22.35 -1.27 1.52
CA HIS A 51 22.05 0.15 1.64
C HIS A 51 20.55 0.39 1.84
N PRO A 52 20.16 1.28 2.78
CA PRO A 52 18.76 1.63 2.99
C PRO A 52 18.28 2.60 1.89
N TRP A 53 17.31 2.15 1.09
CA TRP A 53 16.62 2.96 0.09
C TRP A 53 15.15 3.13 0.45
N ALA A 54 14.52 4.14 -0.12
CA ALA A 54 13.07 4.31 -0.06
C ALA A 54 12.45 3.93 -1.41
N GLU A 55 11.44 3.08 -1.38
CA GLU A 55 10.67 2.70 -2.56
C GLU A 55 9.25 3.26 -2.39
N ARG A 56 8.74 3.92 -3.42
CA ARG A 56 7.33 4.32 -3.49
C ARG A 56 6.47 3.13 -3.86
N PHE A 57 5.27 3.09 -3.31
CA PHE A 57 4.26 2.11 -3.68
C PHE A 57 2.92 2.77 -3.98
N GLU A 58 2.15 2.09 -4.83
CA GLU A 58 0.72 2.31 -5.01
C GLU A 58 0.00 0.95 -4.91
N VAL A 59 -1.05 0.90 -4.10
CA VAL A 59 -1.89 -0.29 -3.92
C VAL A 59 -3.34 0.08 -4.22
N VAL A 60 -3.93 -0.59 -5.20
CA VAL A 60 -5.33 -0.40 -5.58
C VAL A 60 -6.17 -1.52 -4.99
N ILE A 61 -7.23 -1.18 -4.25
CA ILE A 61 -8.09 -2.10 -3.50
C ILE A 61 -9.55 -1.91 -3.94
N ASP A 62 -10.23 -2.99 -4.34
CA ASP A 62 -11.64 -2.93 -4.73
C ASP A 62 -12.59 -2.81 -3.52
N ALA A 63 -13.84 -2.40 -3.71
CA ALA A 63 -14.84 -2.25 -2.65
C ALA A 63 -15.08 -3.50 -1.76
N LYS A 64 -14.67 -4.69 -2.21
CA LYS A 64 -14.71 -5.97 -1.48
C LYS A 64 -13.42 -6.25 -0.68
N GLY A 65 -12.44 -5.35 -0.72
CA GLY A 65 -11.18 -5.47 0.01
C GLY A 65 -10.12 -6.33 -0.67
N ARG A 66 -10.25 -6.58 -1.98
CA ARG A 66 -9.24 -7.34 -2.74
C ARG A 66 -8.28 -6.38 -3.44
N ILE A 67 -7.00 -6.72 -3.43
CA ILE A 67 -5.98 -5.96 -4.14
C ILE A 67 -6.11 -6.24 -5.64
N LYS A 68 -6.28 -5.17 -6.40
CA LYS A 68 -6.46 -5.17 -7.85
C LYS A 68 -5.14 -4.99 -8.59
N SER A 69 -4.33 -4.04 -8.16
CA SER A 69 -3.01 -3.75 -8.70
C SER A 69 -2.08 -3.29 -7.59
N THR A 70 -0.80 -3.53 -7.80
CA THR A 70 0.28 -2.98 -6.97
C THR A 70 1.41 -2.55 -7.87
N ASP A 71 1.87 -1.33 -7.67
CA ASP A 71 3.01 -0.79 -8.37
C ASP A 71 4.05 -0.28 -7.38
N PHE A 72 5.32 -0.42 -7.77
CA PHE A 72 6.47 -0.06 -6.95
C PHE A 72 7.52 0.64 -7.80
N TRP A 73 8.08 1.71 -7.27
CA TRP A 73 9.07 2.51 -7.96
C TRP A 73 10.18 2.94 -6.99
N LEU A 74 11.43 2.78 -7.42
CA LEU A 74 12.59 3.30 -6.69
C LEU A 74 12.61 4.82 -6.76
N LEU A 75 13.01 5.45 -5.65
CA LEU A 75 13.35 6.87 -5.61
C LEU A 75 14.82 7.10 -5.91
#